data_AF-A0A482VTF6-F1
#
_entry.id   AF-A0A482VTF6-F1
#
_cell.length_a   1.000
_cell.length_b   1.000
_cell.length_c   1.000
_cell.angle_alpha   90.00
_cell.angle_beta   90.00
_cell.angle_gamma   90.00
#
_symmetry.space_group_name_H-M   'P 1'
#
loop_
_entity.id
_entity.type
_entity.pdbx_description
1 polymer ?
#
loop_
_entity_poly.entity_id
_entity_poly.type
_entity_poly.pdbx_seq_one_letter_code
_entity_poly.pdbx_strand_id
1 'polypeptide(L)'
;FQIPSKWVYRGEGNCNVVISLPKERKILRIRKIKKITSLLSWLLNWITDILYWYCGNGSDDELRDLTFYKRIIRPLIGSSFVCDAEQVFLSRKQIKILEEKLAHQRPDYRKLKSLQYGRAALFDDYAFLPDEFYPFLLSSDTFAVEIKPKQGWYV
;
A
#
# COMPACT_ATOMS: atom_id res chain seq x y z
N PHE A 1 1.85 12.92 6.14
CA PHE A 1 0.79 12.68 5.14
C PHE A 1 -0.55 12.60 5.84
N GLN A 2 -1.58 13.26 5.33
CA GLN A 2 -2.94 13.15 5.87
C GLN A 2 -3.79 12.39 4.87
N ILE A 3 -4.45 11.32 5.31
CA ILE A 3 -5.35 10.56 4.44
C ILE A 3 -6.57 11.44 4.14
N PRO A 4 -6.90 11.69 2.86
CA PRO A 4 -8.09 12.42 2.47
C PRO A 4 -9.36 11.82 3.07
N SER A 5 -10.42 12.64 3.25
CA SER A 5 -11.69 12.15 3.81
C SER A 5 -12.41 11.15 2.89
N LYS A 6 -12.25 11.31 1.56
CA LYS A 6 -12.78 10.43 0.54
C LYS A 6 -11.69 9.49 0.05
N TRP A 7 -11.79 8.22 0.43
CA TRP A 7 -10.97 7.13 -0.07
C TRP A 7 -11.84 5.90 -0.29
N VAL A 8 -11.39 4.98 -1.14
CA VAL A 8 -12.13 3.75 -1.48
C VAL A 8 -11.22 2.55 -1.29
N TYR A 9 -11.72 1.49 -0.66
CA TYR A 9 -11.00 0.23 -0.63
C TYR A 9 -10.89 -0.34 -2.06
N ARG A 10 -9.66 -0.51 -2.54
CA ARG A 10 -9.39 -0.99 -3.91
C ARG A 10 -9.23 -2.50 -3.93
N GLY A 11 -8.48 -3.04 -2.97
CA GLY A 11 -8.20 -4.47 -2.91
C GLY A 11 -7.06 -4.77 -1.95
N GLU A 12 -6.71 -6.05 -1.85
CA GLU A 12 -5.59 -6.46 -1.01
C GLU A 12 -4.91 -7.73 -1.51
N GLY A 13 -3.60 -7.80 -1.27
CA GLY A 13 -2.76 -9.00 -1.36
C GLY A 13 -2.52 -9.64 0.02
N ASN A 14 -1.74 -10.72 0.05
CA ASN A 14 -1.38 -11.34 1.33
C ASN A 14 -0.54 -10.39 2.21
N CYS A 15 0.26 -9.54 1.56
CA CYS A 15 1.24 -8.68 2.21
C CYS A 15 0.81 -7.21 2.32
N ASN A 16 -0.14 -6.74 1.51
CA ASN A 16 -0.51 -5.32 1.44
C ASN A 16 -2.03 -5.15 1.28
N VAL A 17 -2.56 -4.08 1.86
CA VAL A 17 -3.89 -3.52 1.55
C VAL A 17 -3.69 -2.26 0.71
N VAL A 18 -4.55 -2.06 -0.28
CA VAL A 18 -4.53 -0.88 -1.16
C VAL A 18 -5.85 -0.13 -1.03
N ILE A 19 -5.74 1.16 -0.78
CA ILE A 19 -6.87 2.10 -0.87
C ILE A 19 -6.59 3.09 -2.01
N SER A 20 -7.64 3.42 -2.77
CA SER A 20 -7.60 4.47 -3.79
C SER A 20 -7.96 5.81 -3.18
N LEU A 21 -7.27 6.85 -3.66
CA LEU A 21 -7.47 8.27 -3.38
C LEU A 21 -7.88 8.92 -4.71
N PRO A 22 -9.18 8.87 -5.08
CA PRO A 22 -9.60 9.18 -6.45
C PRO A 22 -9.36 10.63 -6.86
N LYS A 23 -9.48 11.58 -5.93
CA LYS A 23 -9.25 13.00 -6.21
C LYS A 23 -7.79 13.27 -6.56
N GLU A 24 -6.90 12.57 -5.90
CA GLU A 24 -5.45 12.68 -6.06
C GLU A 24 -4.94 11.76 -7.17
N ARG A 25 -5.80 10.90 -7.76
CA ARG A 25 -5.45 9.85 -8.73
C ARG A 25 -4.27 9.00 -8.29
N LYS A 26 -4.24 8.70 -6.99
CA LYS A 26 -3.18 7.94 -6.32
C LYS A 26 -3.76 6.76 -5.55
N ILE A 27 -2.93 5.76 -5.29
CA ILE A 27 -3.22 4.68 -4.36
C ILE A 27 -2.27 4.73 -3.18
N LEU A 28 -2.79 4.40 -2.01
CA LEU A 28 -2.00 4.20 -0.80
C LEU A 28 -1.91 2.70 -0.51
N ARG A 29 -0.68 2.18 -0.56
CA ARG A 29 -0.34 0.79 -0.27
C ARG A 29 0.20 0.68 1.16
N ILE A 30 -0.49 -0.11 1.99
CA ILE A 30 -0.17 -0.28 3.41
C ILE A 30 0.17 -1.75 3.65
N ARG A 31 1.31 -2.00 4.29
CA ARG A 31 1.76 -3.36 4.61
C ARG A 31 0.84 -4.00 5.65
N LYS A 32 0.69 -5.32 5.54
CA LYS A 32 -0.04 -6.17 6.47
C LYS A 32 0.93 -6.88 7.41
N ILE A 33 0.58 -6.92 8.69
CA ILE A 33 1.30 -7.65 9.73
C ILE A 33 0.39 -8.72 10.34
N LYS A 34 1.00 -9.69 11.01
CA LYS A 34 0.25 -10.73 11.73
C LYS A 34 -0.61 -10.06 12.81
N LYS A 35 -1.91 -10.38 12.84
CA LYS A 35 -2.80 -9.82 13.85
C LYS A 35 -2.41 -10.37 15.22
N ILE A 36 -2.35 -9.48 16.19
CA ILE A 36 -2.08 -9.82 17.58
C ILE A 36 -3.38 -10.29 18.21
N THR A 37 -3.39 -11.50 18.77
CA THR A 37 -4.60 -12.13 19.33
C THR A 37 -4.61 -12.22 20.85
N SER A 38 -3.47 -11.98 21.52
CA SER A 38 -3.33 -12.09 22.98
C SER A 38 -2.87 -10.76 23.60
N LEU A 39 -3.34 -10.46 24.83
CA LEU A 39 -2.92 -9.28 25.62
C LEU A 39 -1.42 -9.28 25.90
N LEU A 40 -0.84 -10.43 26.24
CA LEU A 40 0.60 -10.57 26.44
C LEU A 40 1.36 -10.32 25.14
N SER A 41 0.87 -10.86 24.01
CA SER A 41 1.44 -10.57 22.70
C SER A 41 1.28 -9.11 22.29
N TRP A 42 0.21 -8.43 22.73
CA TRP A 42 0.00 -7.00 22.46
C TRP A 42 0.94 -6.13 23.27
N LEU A 43 1.11 -6.42 24.56
CA LEU A 43 2.03 -5.70 25.43
C LEU A 43 3.49 -5.92 24.98
N LEU A 44 3.86 -7.17 24.68
CA LEU A 44 5.16 -7.49 24.10
C LEU A 44 5.37 -6.75 22.78
N ASN A 45 4.40 -6.79 21.85
CA ASN A 45 4.53 -6.05 20.59
C ASN A 45 4.58 -4.54 20.78
N TRP A 46 3.88 -3.98 21.77
CA TRP A 46 3.95 -2.54 22.05
C TRP A 46 5.31 -2.15 22.61
N ILE A 47 5.88 -2.95 23.52
CA ILE A 47 7.23 -2.76 24.06
C ILE A 47 8.27 -2.95 22.95
N THR A 48 8.15 -4.02 22.15
CA THR A 48 9.05 -4.24 21.03
C THR A 48 8.88 -3.18 19.98
N ASP A 49 7.68 -2.70 19.65
CA ASP A 49 7.47 -1.60 18.69
C ASP A 49 8.12 -0.32 19.20
N ILE A 50 8.05 -0.02 20.50
CA ILE A 50 8.75 1.12 21.10
C ILE A 50 10.27 0.90 20.98
N LEU A 51 10.79 -0.24 21.43
CA LEU A 51 12.22 -0.56 21.32
C LEU A 51 12.70 -0.66 19.87
N TYR A 52 11.86 -1.08 18.94
CA TYR A 52 12.16 -1.22 17.52
C TYR A 52 12.10 0.13 16.81
N TRP A 53 11.25 1.06 17.27
CA TRP A 53 11.22 2.43 16.79
C TRP A 53 12.34 3.31 17.37
N TYR A 54 12.76 3.05 18.61
CA TYR A 54 13.84 3.79 19.29
C TYR A 54 15.24 3.17 19.15
N CYS A 55 15.36 1.84 19.02
CA CYS A 55 16.65 1.11 19.04
C CYS A 55 16.88 0.17 17.84
N GLY A 56 15.91 -0.07 16.95
CA GLY A 56 16.01 -1.10 15.90
C GLY A 56 15.96 -0.57 14.45
N ASN A 57 16.78 -1.17 13.56
CA ASN A 57 16.79 -0.96 12.09
C ASN A 57 15.52 -1.43 11.35
N GLY A 58 14.51 -1.80 12.11
CA GLY A 58 13.28 -2.42 11.64
C GLY A 58 12.31 -1.52 10.88
N SER A 59 12.59 -0.24 10.98
CA SER A 59 12.10 0.87 10.17
C SER A 59 12.29 0.65 8.66
N ASP A 60 13.23 -0.20 8.27
CA ASP A 60 13.78 -0.20 6.93
C ASP A 60 13.07 -1.16 5.97
N ASP A 61 12.14 -2.01 6.39
CA ASP A 61 11.55 -2.99 5.46
C ASP A 61 10.82 -2.32 4.29
N GLU A 62 9.92 -1.35 4.55
CA GLU A 62 9.25 -0.61 3.48
C GLU A 62 10.23 0.30 2.74
N LEU A 63 11.19 0.90 3.45
CA LEU A 63 12.20 1.76 2.82
C LEU A 63 13.12 0.97 1.89
N ARG A 64 13.50 -0.25 2.28
CA ARG A 64 14.30 -1.21 1.51
C ARG A 64 13.51 -1.70 0.32
N ASP A 65 12.23 -2.07 0.50
CA ASP A 65 11.36 -2.50 -0.60
C ASP A 65 11.17 -1.36 -1.61
N LEU A 66 10.98 -0.11 -1.14
CA LEU A 66 10.92 1.08 -1.99
C LEU A 66 12.25 1.41 -2.66
N THR A 67 13.37 1.25 -1.94
CA THR A 67 14.71 1.47 -2.49
C THR A 67 15.02 0.45 -3.57
N PHE A 68 14.71 -0.82 -3.34
CA PHE A 68 14.82 -1.89 -4.32
C PHE A 68 13.93 -1.61 -5.54
N TYR A 69 12.67 -1.22 -5.32
CA TYR A 69 11.76 -0.82 -6.39
C TYR A 69 12.35 0.33 -7.24
N LYS A 70 12.78 1.43 -6.61
CA LYS A 70 13.29 2.62 -7.30
C LYS A 70 14.61 2.38 -8.00
N ARG A 71 15.54 1.64 -7.38
CA ARG A 71 16.92 1.49 -7.89
C ARG A 71 17.09 0.30 -8.83
N ILE A 72 16.25 -0.73 -8.70
CA ILE A 72 16.40 -1.98 -9.46
C ILE A 72 15.23 -2.18 -10.40
N ILE A 73 14.01 -2.31 -9.87
CA ILE A 73 12.84 -2.67 -10.69
C ILE A 73 12.51 -1.59 -11.71
N ARG A 74 12.48 -0.32 -11.29
CA ARG A 74 12.09 0.79 -12.16
C ARG A 74 13.04 1.00 -13.35
N PRO A 75 14.38 0.97 -13.20
CA PRO A 75 15.30 1.00 -14.32
C PRO A 75 15.22 -0.23 -15.23
N LEU A 76 15.03 -1.43 -14.66
CA LEU A 76 14.99 -2.68 -15.44
C LEU A 76 13.73 -2.80 -16.31
N ILE A 77 12.58 -2.39 -15.80
CA ILE A 77 11.30 -2.45 -16.53
C ILE A 77 11.13 -1.24 -17.44
N GLY A 78 11.66 -0.08 -17.05
CA GLY A 78 11.53 1.19 -17.77
C GLY A 78 10.54 2.13 -17.09
N SER A 79 10.96 3.39 -16.89
CA SER A 79 10.20 4.41 -16.16
C SER A 79 8.86 4.79 -16.80
N SER A 80 8.64 4.46 -18.07
CA SER A 80 7.38 4.69 -18.77
C SER A 80 6.30 3.65 -18.43
N PHE A 81 6.68 2.48 -17.89
CA PHE A 81 5.75 1.40 -17.54
C PHE A 81 5.49 1.29 -16.04
N VAL A 82 6.34 1.88 -15.21
CA VAL A 82 6.23 1.86 -13.75
C VAL A 82 6.38 3.26 -13.14
N CYS A 83 5.41 3.64 -12.31
CA CYS A 83 5.31 4.94 -11.68
C CYS A 83 6.36 5.12 -10.58
N ASP A 84 6.59 6.36 -10.14
CA ASP A 84 7.39 6.55 -8.93
C ASP A 84 6.56 6.16 -7.68
N ALA A 85 7.27 5.85 -6.60
CA ALA A 85 6.67 5.47 -5.33
C ALA A 85 7.18 6.37 -4.21
N GLU A 86 6.29 7.00 -3.46
CA GLU A 86 6.67 7.90 -2.37
C GLU A 86 6.41 7.24 -1.01
N GLN A 87 7.40 7.28 -0.12
CA GLN A 87 7.18 6.86 1.25
C GLN A 87 6.38 7.93 1.99
N VAL A 88 5.30 7.50 2.64
CA VAL A 88 4.48 8.36 3.50
C VAL A 88 4.35 7.76 4.89
N PHE A 89 4.19 8.64 5.87
CA PHE A 89 3.99 8.27 7.26
C PHE A 89 2.53 8.39 7.67
N LEU A 90 2.01 7.33 8.29
CA LEU A 90 0.68 7.16 8.84
C LEU A 90 0.77 6.98 10.36
N SER A 91 0.08 7.84 11.09
CA SER A 91 -0.04 7.76 12.55
C SER A 91 -0.84 6.54 12.99
N ARG A 92 -0.61 6.08 14.22
CA ARG A 92 -1.42 5.01 14.85
C ARG A 92 -2.92 5.32 14.83
N LYS A 93 -3.30 6.59 15.05
CA LYS A 93 -4.69 7.06 15.01
C LYS A 93 -5.29 6.87 13.61
N GLN A 94 -4.58 7.27 12.56
CA GLN A 94 -5.03 7.10 11.17
C GLN A 94 -5.21 5.62 10.82
N ILE A 95 -4.25 4.76 11.19
CA ILE A 95 -4.34 3.32 10.92
C ILE A 95 -5.52 2.69 11.66
N LYS A 96 -5.77 3.06 12.92
CA LYS A 96 -6.91 2.55 13.68
C LYS A 96 -8.25 2.88 12.99
N ILE A 97 -8.41 4.13 12.55
CA ILE A 97 -9.60 4.57 11.80
C ILE A 97 -9.73 3.80 10.48
N LEU A 98 -8.62 3.56 9.78
CA LEU A 98 -8.62 2.75 8.57
C LEU A 98 -9.04 1.31 8.85
N GLU A 99 -8.50 0.67 9.88
CA GLU A 99 -8.86 -0.72 10.23
C GLU A 99 -10.35 -0.87 10.53
N GLU A 100 -10.91 0.04 11.32
CA GLU A 100 -12.34 0.06 11.66
C GLU A 100 -13.20 0.18 10.39
N LYS A 101 -12.89 1.14 9.51
CA LYS A 101 -13.64 1.34 8.26
C LYS A 101 -13.48 0.17 7.28
N LEU A 102 -12.26 -0.35 7.14
CA LEU A 102 -11.95 -1.46 6.25
C LEU A 102 -12.53 -2.80 6.73
N ALA A 103 -12.84 -2.94 8.03
CA ALA A 103 -13.40 -4.17 8.58
C ALA A 103 -14.71 -4.59 7.89
N HIS A 104 -15.49 -3.63 7.41
CA HIS A 104 -16.75 -3.89 6.70
C HIS A 104 -16.57 -4.20 5.20
N GLN A 105 -15.44 -3.82 4.61
CA GLN A 105 -15.18 -3.92 3.17
C GLN A 105 -14.27 -5.10 2.81
N ARG A 106 -13.41 -5.51 3.74
CA ARG A 106 -12.45 -6.61 3.52
C ARG A 106 -13.14 -7.97 3.62
N PRO A 107 -12.78 -8.96 2.77
CA PRO A 107 -13.27 -10.33 2.92
C PRO A 107 -12.84 -10.95 4.26
N ASP A 108 -13.69 -11.79 4.87
CA ASP A 108 -13.44 -12.33 6.23
C ASP A 108 -12.12 -13.11 6.34
N TYR A 109 -11.84 -13.98 5.36
CA TYR A 109 -10.59 -14.75 5.31
C TYR A 109 -9.33 -13.88 5.20
N ARG A 110 -9.46 -12.58 4.88
CA ARG A 110 -8.36 -11.63 4.80
C ARG A 110 -8.11 -10.86 6.10
N LYS A 111 -9.05 -10.89 7.05
CA LYS A 111 -9.01 -10.15 8.33
C LYS A 111 -8.08 -10.75 9.39
N LEU A 112 -7.40 -11.86 9.08
CA LEU A 112 -6.39 -12.50 9.93
C LEU A 112 -5.08 -11.68 10.10
N LYS A 113 -4.92 -10.61 9.29
CA LYS A 113 -3.79 -9.69 9.34
C LYS A 113 -4.26 -8.26 9.49
N SER A 114 -3.58 -7.53 10.37
CA SER A 114 -3.78 -6.09 10.61
C SER A 114 -2.85 -5.25 9.72
N LEU A 115 -3.08 -3.94 9.69
CA LEU A 115 -2.25 -2.96 9.00
C LEU A 115 -1.02 -2.60 9.84
N GLN A 116 0.13 -2.44 9.18
CA GLN A 116 1.35 -1.95 9.81
C GLN A 116 1.20 -0.46 10.16
N TYR A 117 1.67 -0.08 11.35
CA TYR A 117 1.78 1.32 11.73
C TYR A 117 3.01 1.98 11.10
N GLY A 118 2.97 3.30 10.91
CA GLY A 118 4.15 4.07 10.54
C GLY A 118 4.26 4.29 9.04
N ARG A 119 4.81 3.36 8.26
CA ARG A 119 5.16 3.60 6.85
C ARG A 119 4.16 2.99 5.89
N ALA A 120 3.88 3.71 4.82
CA ALA A 120 3.13 3.26 3.65
C ALA A 120 3.77 3.83 2.39
N ALA A 121 3.33 3.34 1.24
CA ALA A 121 3.81 3.78 -0.06
C ALA A 121 2.66 4.35 -0.89
N LEU A 122 2.89 5.51 -1.49
CA LEU A 122 1.97 6.21 -2.37
C LEU A 122 2.41 5.97 -3.82
N PHE A 123 1.48 5.55 -4.67
CA PHE A 123 1.71 5.31 -6.10
C PHE A 123 0.64 6.06 -6.89
N ASP A 124 0.89 6.28 -8.17
CA ASP A 124 -0.16 6.71 -9.10
C ASP A 124 -1.18 5.57 -9.30
N ASP A 125 -2.45 5.92 -9.45
CA ASP A 125 -3.54 4.96 -9.61
C ASP A 125 -3.74 4.62 -11.10
N TYR A 126 -3.18 3.48 -11.52
CA TYR A 126 -3.30 2.99 -12.90
C TYR A 126 -4.70 2.58 -13.34
N ALA A 127 -5.71 2.67 -12.46
CA ALA A 127 -7.11 2.63 -12.89
C ALA A 127 -7.55 3.91 -13.62
N PHE A 128 -6.74 4.97 -13.61
CA PHE A 128 -6.96 6.20 -14.35
C PHE A 128 -5.93 6.33 -15.49
N LEU A 129 -6.37 6.87 -16.62
CA LEU A 129 -5.46 7.26 -17.70
C LEU A 129 -4.60 8.47 -17.27
N PRO A 130 -3.31 8.52 -17.65
CA PRO A 130 -2.46 9.68 -17.41
C PRO A 130 -2.93 10.88 -18.24
N ASP A 131 -2.62 12.07 -17.73
CA ASP A 131 -3.02 13.34 -18.36
C ASP A 131 -2.34 13.60 -19.71
N GLU A 132 -1.28 12.85 -20.01
CA GLU A 132 -0.46 12.93 -21.22
C GLU A 132 -1.21 12.51 -22.50
N PHE A 133 -2.36 11.83 -22.38
CA PHE A 133 -3.21 11.49 -23.53
C PHE A 133 -4.10 12.66 -24.01
N TYR A 134 -3.86 13.88 -23.51
CA TYR A 134 -4.36 15.11 -24.12
C TYR A 134 -3.66 15.33 -25.49
N PRO A 135 -4.37 15.62 -26.61
CA PRO A 135 -5.71 16.19 -26.72
C PRO A 135 -6.80 15.20 -27.18
N PHE A 136 -6.61 13.88 -27.02
CA PHE A 136 -7.66 12.95 -27.41
C PHE A 136 -8.90 13.19 -26.54
N LEU A 137 -10.08 13.20 -27.17
CA LEU A 137 -11.36 13.33 -26.48
C LEU A 137 -11.62 12.02 -25.73
N LEU A 138 -10.96 11.86 -24.59
CA LEU A 138 -11.12 10.69 -23.74
C LEU A 138 -12.56 10.68 -23.22
N SER A 139 -13.19 9.51 -23.29
CA SER A 139 -14.42 9.26 -22.55
C SER A 139 -14.24 9.63 -21.09
N SER A 140 -15.31 10.04 -20.40
CA SER A 140 -15.28 10.23 -18.94
C SER A 140 -14.88 8.97 -18.19
N ASP A 141 -15.06 7.81 -18.83
CA ASP A 141 -14.93 6.51 -18.19
C ASP A 141 -13.61 5.84 -18.61
N THR A 142 -12.91 5.28 -17.62
CA THR A 142 -11.72 4.46 -17.84
C THR A 142 -12.03 3.01 -17.50
N PHE A 143 -11.67 2.10 -18.40
CA PHE A 143 -11.69 0.67 -18.15
C PHE A 143 -10.25 0.15 -18.03
N ALA A 144 -9.91 -0.38 -16.85
CA ALA A 144 -8.58 -0.90 -16.55
C ALA A 144 -8.64 -2.40 -16.27
N VAL A 145 -7.65 -3.14 -16.78
CA VAL A 145 -7.55 -4.60 -16.64
C VAL A 145 -6.28 -4.94 -15.87
N GLU A 146 -6.43 -5.67 -14.75
CA GLU A 146 -5.30 -6.25 -14.01
C GLU A 146 -5.05 -7.67 -14.48
N ILE A 147 -3.81 -7.96 -14.93
CA ILE A 147 -3.36 -9.31 -15.27
C ILE A 147 -2.17 -9.64 -14.37
N LYS A 148 -2.21 -10.82 -13.73
CA LYS A 148 -1.08 -11.37 -12.98
C LYS A 148 -0.42 -12.51 -13.75
N PRO A 149 0.44 -12.20 -14.74
CA PRO A 149 1.12 -13.24 -15.51
C PRO A 149 1.98 -14.07 -14.56
N LYS A 150 1.90 -15.39 -14.71
CA LYS A 150 2.78 -16.33 -13.99
C LYS A 150 4.09 -16.48 -14.77
N GLN A 151 4.95 -17.38 -14.32
CA GLN A 151 6.16 -17.71 -15.06
C GLN A 151 5.79 -18.22 -16.46
N GLY A 152 6.42 -17.63 -17.49
CA GLY A 152 6.13 -17.90 -18.90
C GLY A 152 7.13 -18.81 -19.60
N TRP A 153 8.10 -19.37 -18.88
CA TRP A 153 9.17 -20.23 -19.42
C TRP A 153 9.45 -21.40 -18.48
N TYR A 154 10.07 -22.47 -18.99
CA TYR A 154 10.55 -23.58 -18.18
C TYR A 154 11.91 -23.24 -17.56
N VAL A 155 12.11 -23.60 -16.28
CA VAL A 155 13.43 -23.56 -15.61
C VAL A 155 14.16 -24.87 -15.84
#